data_AF-A0AB39S6T4-F1
#
_entry.id   AF-A0AB39S6T4-F1
#
_cell.length_a   1.000
_cell.length_b   1.000
_cell.length_c   1.000
_cell.angle_alpha   90.00
_cell.angle_beta   90.00
_cell.angle_gamma   90.00
#
_symmetry.space_group_name_H-M   'P 1'
#
loop_
_entity.id
_entity.type
_entity.pdbx_description
1 polymer ?
#
loop_
_entity_poly.entity_id
_entity_poly.type
_entity_poly.pdbx_seq_one_letter_code
_entity_poly.pdbx_strand_id
1 'polypeptide(L)'
;MTLPETTARLERGLRGELSALAVLDHTTRVLLDAVPADIWCGVVLDPSTLLDTGGQHESGFPESSMRRLFEIEHVEQDDVDNLRALTRRPGKVSLLSRSTHGRLDDSKYYREILQPLGLTDELRILLRDGRRTWGLLVLCRDAHTRPFSSEDLAVAEALSVPACAALRRSLLLSGVDSGPLPDAPGWVVLDGDLGVRSMSPTAHHWIEQLQERHAPGRAEAAPYLLRALAVQARGEPAGAGAHVRAPTSAGRWISLRAWPVDQGGEPTTVVSVGPTDPADLTALVLDVYGLSPRARQIAQHLLLGRSTSEIALHLGVSAYTVQDHLKQIFDKVGVRSRRELVAELFFRHYLPQLADPPLSTDGRLLSPESRTDR
;
A
#
# COMPACT_ATOMS: atom_id res chain seq x y z
N MET A 1 -8.74 -14.16 -34.01
CA MET A 1 -9.05 -15.02 -32.85
C MET A 1 -10.43 -14.61 -32.35
N THR A 2 -11.31 -15.56 -32.09
CA THR A 2 -12.67 -15.26 -31.61
C THR A 2 -12.64 -14.83 -30.15
N LEU A 3 -13.66 -14.09 -29.70
CA LEU A 3 -13.78 -13.66 -28.30
C LEU A 3 -13.63 -14.81 -27.28
N PRO A 4 -14.27 -15.98 -27.46
CA PRO A 4 -14.10 -17.12 -26.54
C PRO A 4 -12.67 -17.65 -26.49
N GLU A 5 -11.96 -17.69 -27.61
CA GLU A 5 -10.55 -18.12 -27.67
C GLU A 5 -9.65 -17.16 -26.91
N THR A 6 -9.87 -15.85 -27.05
CA THR A 6 -9.14 -14.80 -26.34
C THR A 6 -9.33 -14.93 -24.83
N THR A 7 -10.57 -15.06 -24.35
CA THR A 7 -10.87 -15.24 -22.92
C THR A 7 -10.26 -16.53 -22.37
N ALA A 8 -10.39 -17.65 -23.08
CA ALA A 8 -9.80 -18.93 -22.66
C ALA A 8 -8.27 -18.90 -22.63
N ARG A 9 -7.63 -18.13 -23.51
CA ARG A 9 -6.18 -17.91 -23.48
C ARG A 9 -5.77 -17.09 -22.26
N LEU A 10 -6.47 -16.00 -21.97
CA LEU A 10 -6.26 -15.18 -20.78
C LEU A 10 -6.37 -16.04 -19.51
N GLU A 11 -7.49 -16.73 -19.34
CA GLU A 11 -7.76 -17.50 -18.13
C GLU A 11 -6.72 -18.58 -17.87
N ARG A 12 -6.19 -19.22 -18.92
CA ARG A 12 -5.12 -20.23 -18.77
C ARG A 12 -3.83 -19.62 -18.26
N GLY A 13 -3.42 -18.46 -18.76
CA GLY A 13 -2.19 -17.80 -18.30
C GLY A 13 -2.33 -17.08 -16.97
N LEU A 14 -3.56 -16.84 -16.48
CA LEU A 14 -3.83 -16.30 -15.14
C LEU A 14 -3.98 -17.36 -14.04
N ARG A 15 -3.67 -18.63 -14.33
CA ARG A 15 -3.68 -19.73 -13.34
C ARG A 15 -2.39 -19.72 -12.53
N GLY A 16 -2.54 -19.96 -11.22
CA GLY A 16 -1.42 -20.05 -10.28
C GLY A 16 -1.17 -18.76 -9.50
N GLU A 17 -0.07 -18.76 -8.74
CA GLU A 17 0.41 -17.61 -7.97
C GLU A 17 1.23 -16.70 -8.89
N LEU A 18 0.68 -15.52 -9.18
CA LEU A 18 1.28 -14.54 -10.07
C LEU A 18 1.43 -13.22 -9.31
N SER A 19 2.53 -12.50 -9.58
CA SER A 19 2.64 -11.11 -9.15
C SER A 19 1.67 -10.21 -9.91
N ALA A 20 1.38 -9.04 -9.34
CA ALA A 20 0.58 -8.01 -9.99
C ALA A 20 1.06 -7.67 -11.41
N LEU A 21 2.38 -7.47 -11.60
CA LEU A 21 2.97 -7.19 -12.91
C LEU A 21 2.81 -8.35 -13.88
N ALA A 22 3.01 -9.59 -13.44
CA ALA A 22 2.83 -10.76 -14.31
C ALA A 22 1.37 -10.90 -14.81
N VAL A 23 0.39 -10.55 -13.95
CA VAL A 23 -1.02 -10.49 -14.35
C VAL A 23 -1.26 -9.41 -15.40
N LEU A 24 -0.74 -8.20 -15.20
CA LEU A 24 -0.86 -7.11 -16.17
C LEU A 24 -0.17 -7.46 -17.50
N ASP A 25 1.08 -7.92 -17.48
CA ASP A 25 1.84 -8.29 -18.68
C ASP A 25 1.15 -9.38 -19.49
N HIS A 26 0.60 -10.40 -18.83
CA HIS A 26 -0.14 -11.43 -19.54
C HIS A 26 -1.45 -10.89 -20.12
N THR A 27 -2.20 -10.13 -19.33
CA THR A 27 -3.49 -9.56 -19.75
C THR A 27 -3.31 -8.62 -20.94
N THR A 28 -2.33 -7.72 -20.87
CA THR A 28 -2.06 -6.75 -21.93
C THR A 28 -1.58 -7.43 -23.20
N ARG A 29 -0.67 -8.42 -23.13
CA ARG A 29 -0.28 -9.18 -24.33
C ARG A 29 -1.48 -9.87 -24.97
N VAL A 30 -2.35 -10.49 -24.16
CA VAL A 30 -3.53 -11.16 -24.70
C VAL A 30 -4.48 -10.16 -25.37
N LEU A 31 -4.63 -8.97 -24.78
CA LEU A 31 -5.45 -7.88 -25.30
C LEU A 31 -4.86 -7.31 -26.61
N LEU A 32 -3.57 -6.99 -26.66
CA LEU A 32 -2.93 -6.34 -27.80
C LEU A 32 -2.93 -7.21 -29.07
N ASP A 33 -2.86 -8.53 -28.92
CA ASP A 33 -3.01 -9.46 -30.05
C ASP A 33 -4.39 -9.36 -30.74
N ALA A 34 -5.43 -8.93 -30.00
CA ALA A 34 -6.79 -8.81 -30.49
C ALA A 34 -7.19 -7.35 -30.77
N VAL A 35 -6.68 -6.41 -29.97
CA VAL A 35 -6.97 -4.98 -29.99
C VAL A 35 -5.64 -4.22 -30.03
N PRO A 36 -5.11 -3.95 -31.23
CA PRO A 36 -3.87 -3.20 -31.37
C PRO A 36 -4.01 -1.78 -30.82
N ALA A 37 -2.91 -1.28 -30.27
CA ALA A 37 -2.74 0.07 -29.75
C ALA A 37 -1.30 0.55 -29.98
N ASP A 38 -1.14 1.85 -30.17
CA ASP A 38 0.16 2.48 -30.43
C ASP A 38 0.82 2.93 -29.12
N ILE A 39 0.00 3.37 -28.16
CA ILE A 39 0.39 3.62 -26.77
C ILE A 39 -0.49 2.77 -25.87
N TRP A 40 0.12 2.10 -24.90
CA TRP A 40 -0.63 1.39 -23.88
C TRP A 40 0.09 1.37 -22.54
N CYS A 41 -0.68 1.33 -21.47
CA CYS A 41 -0.18 1.02 -20.13
C CYS A 41 -1.20 0.18 -19.37
N GLY A 42 -0.71 -0.52 -18.35
CA GLY A 42 -1.55 -1.21 -17.39
C GLY A 42 -1.09 -0.84 -15.99
N VAL A 43 -2.00 -0.42 -15.13
CA VAL A 43 -1.70 -0.03 -13.75
C VAL A 43 -2.50 -0.86 -12.77
N VAL A 44 -1.89 -1.17 -11.63
CA VAL A 44 -2.59 -1.64 -10.45
C VAL A 44 -3.01 -0.43 -9.65
N LEU A 45 -4.25 -0.45 -9.19
CA LEU A 45 -4.82 0.64 -8.42
C LEU A 45 -4.97 0.21 -6.98
N ASP A 46 -4.64 1.11 -6.08
CA ASP A 46 -5.19 1.05 -4.73
C ASP A 46 -6.71 1.16 -4.88
N PRO A 47 -7.50 0.12 -4.52
CA PRO A 47 -8.96 0.12 -4.70
C PRO A 47 -9.66 1.23 -3.92
N SER A 48 -8.96 1.84 -2.99
CA SER A 48 -9.48 2.78 -2.02
C SER A 48 -9.19 4.23 -2.45
N THR A 49 -7.96 4.56 -2.85
CA THR A 49 -7.58 5.91 -3.33
C THR A 49 -7.72 6.07 -4.83
N LEU A 50 -7.71 4.95 -5.57
CA LEU A 50 -7.56 4.84 -7.02
C LEU A 50 -6.24 5.42 -7.54
N LEU A 51 -5.23 5.54 -6.67
CA LEU A 51 -3.87 5.88 -7.08
C LEU A 51 -3.16 4.64 -7.62
N ASP A 52 -2.28 4.87 -8.59
CA ASP A 52 -1.42 3.83 -9.15
C ASP A 52 -0.45 3.33 -8.06
N THR A 53 -0.42 2.02 -7.84
CA THR A 53 0.54 1.36 -6.91
C THR A 53 1.66 0.66 -7.67
N GLY A 54 1.83 1.00 -8.95
CA GLY A 54 2.74 0.37 -9.89
C GLY A 54 2.01 -0.16 -11.12
N GLY A 55 2.76 -0.49 -12.15
CA GLY A 55 2.20 -0.88 -13.44
C GLY A 55 3.26 -1.18 -14.48
N GLN A 56 2.78 -1.51 -15.68
CA GLN A 56 3.56 -1.69 -16.89
C GLN A 56 3.34 -0.50 -17.81
N HIS A 57 4.44 0.11 -18.25
CA HIS A 57 4.46 1.33 -19.05
C HIS A 57 5.45 1.25 -20.22
N GLU A 58 5.89 0.04 -20.62
CA GLU A 58 6.88 -0.17 -21.69
C GLU A 58 6.53 0.55 -23.01
N SER A 59 5.25 0.63 -23.35
CA SER A 59 4.75 1.43 -24.49
C SER A 59 3.81 2.55 -24.03
N GLY A 60 4.04 3.08 -22.82
CA GLY A 60 3.22 4.12 -22.21
C GLY A 60 3.44 5.51 -22.82
N PHE A 61 2.79 6.50 -22.23
CA PHE A 61 2.97 7.90 -22.63
C PHE A 61 4.42 8.37 -22.43
N PRO A 62 4.92 9.30 -23.26
CA PRO A 62 6.25 9.88 -23.08
C PRO A 62 6.39 10.58 -21.72
N GLU A 63 7.56 10.45 -21.10
CA GLU A 63 7.86 11.06 -19.79
C GLU A 63 7.57 12.57 -19.74
N SER A 64 7.83 13.28 -20.85
CA SER A 64 7.56 14.72 -20.97
C SER A 64 6.08 15.10 -20.77
N SER A 65 5.16 14.16 -20.98
CA SER A 65 3.70 14.37 -20.86
C SER A 65 3.15 13.91 -19.51
N MET A 66 3.89 13.06 -18.77
CA MET A 66 3.39 12.37 -17.58
C MET A 66 2.97 13.32 -16.46
N ARG A 67 3.79 14.34 -16.17
CA ARG A 67 3.43 15.35 -15.16
C ARG A 67 2.09 16.00 -15.46
N ARG A 68 1.90 16.47 -16.71
CA ARG A 68 0.68 17.16 -17.12
C ARG A 68 -0.53 16.21 -17.12
N LEU A 69 -0.33 14.97 -17.56
CA LEU A 69 -1.34 13.92 -17.49
C LEU A 69 -1.84 13.73 -16.05
N PHE A 70 -0.92 13.63 -15.07
CA PHE A 70 -1.31 13.46 -13.66
C PHE A 70 -2.03 14.67 -13.08
N GLU A 71 -1.60 15.89 -13.41
CA GLU A 71 -2.28 17.13 -13.02
C GLU A 71 -3.74 17.13 -13.52
N ILE A 72 -3.94 16.77 -14.80
CA ILE A 72 -5.28 16.68 -15.41
C ILE A 72 -6.13 15.59 -14.72
N GLU A 73 -5.62 14.36 -14.60
CA GLU A 73 -6.38 13.20 -14.10
C GLU A 73 -6.74 13.32 -12.61
N HIS A 74 -5.85 13.86 -11.77
CA HIS A 74 -6.01 13.81 -10.30
C HIS A 74 -6.53 15.11 -9.67
N VAL A 75 -6.35 16.24 -10.35
CA VAL A 75 -6.63 17.58 -9.79
C VAL A 75 -7.63 18.35 -10.63
N GLU A 76 -7.45 18.42 -11.95
CA GLU A 76 -8.16 19.41 -12.77
C GLU A 76 -9.41 18.89 -13.50
N GLN A 77 -9.55 17.58 -13.70
CA GLN A 77 -10.75 17.02 -14.33
C GLN A 77 -11.89 16.83 -13.32
N ASP A 78 -12.94 17.64 -13.44
CA ASP A 78 -14.27 17.37 -12.87
C ASP A 78 -15.18 16.57 -13.83
N ASP A 79 -14.63 16.17 -14.99
CA ASP A 79 -15.36 15.62 -16.14
C ASP A 79 -15.72 14.13 -16.04
N VAL A 80 -16.54 13.72 -17.03
CA VAL A 80 -17.13 12.39 -17.24
C VAL A 80 -16.15 11.20 -17.25
N ASP A 81 -14.88 11.38 -17.65
CA ASP A 81 -13.98 10.26 -17.97
C ASP A 81 -12.71 10.15 -17.11
N ASN A 82 -12.60 10.94 -16.04
CA ASN A 82 -11.57 10.68 -15.03
C ASN A 82 -11.85 9.34 -14.31
N LEU A 83 -10.82 8.72 -13.75
CA LEU A 83 -10.87 7.41 -13.13
C LEU A 83 -11.92 7.34 -12.00
N ARG A 84 -12.07 8.42 -11.21
CA ARG A 84 -13.07 8.50 -10.13
C ARG A 84 -14.51 8.50 -10.67
N ALA A 85 -14.77 9.11 -11.82
CA ALA A 85 -16.06 9.11 -12.49
C ALA A 85 -16.33 7.74 -13.14
N LEU A 86 -15.33 7.14 -13.80
CA LEU A 86 -15.43 5.85 -14.45
C LEU A 86 -15.75 4.72 -13.47
N THR A 87 -15.12 4.71 -12.30
CA THR A 87 -15.36 3.68 -11.27
C THR A 87 -16.80 3.70 -10.72
N ARG A 88 -17.50 4.85 -10.78
CA ARG A 88 -18.90 5.00 -10.35
C ARG A 88 -19.91 4.51 -11.40
N ARG A 89 -19.49 4.31 -12.65
CA ARG A 89 -20.36 3.88 -13.77
C ARG A 89 -20.50 2.35 -13.81
N PRO A 90 -21.61 1.82 -14.36
CA PRO A 90 -21.81 0.37 -14.50
C PRO A 90 -20.94 -0.29 -15.58
N GLY A 91 -20.44 0.47 -16.57
CA GLY A 91 -19.56 -0.04 -17.63
C GLY A 91 -18.14 -0.30 -17.15
N LYS A 92 -17.45 -1.29 -17.75
CA LYS A 92 -16.04 -1.60 -17.46
C LYS A 92 -15.07 -0.98 -18.47
N VAL A 93 -15.61 -0.44 -19.55
CA VAL A 93 -14.84 0.11 -20.65
C VAL A 93 -15.35 1.53 -20.93
N SER A 94 -14.43 2.46 -21.16
CA SER A 94 -14.72 3.82 -21.62
C SER A 94 -13.95 4.07 -22.90
N LEU A 95 -14.60 4.72 -23.86
CA LEU A 95 -13.97 5.21 -25.08
C LEU A 95 -14.18 6.72 -25.11
N LEU A 96 -13.09 7.49 -25.14
CA LEU A 96 -13.14 8.94 -24.96
C LEU A 96 -14.04 9.61 -26.00
N SER A 97 -13.98 9.18 -27.26
CA SER A 97 -14.87 9.67 -28.34
C SER A 97 -16.35 9.42 -28.05
N ARG A 98 -16.72 8.31 -27.40
CA ARG A 98 -18.12 8.03 -27.03
C ARG A 98 -18.57 8.88 -25.85
N SER A 99 -17.73 9.01 -24.82
CA SER A 99 -18.04 9.78 -23.62
C SER A 99 -18.16 11.28 -23.87
N THR A 100 -17.43 11.79 -24.86
CA THR A 100 -17.53 13.18 -25.32
C THR A 100 -18.59 13.38 -26.41
N HIS A 101 -19.34 12.33 -26.79
CA HIS A 101 -20.29 12.35 -27.91
C HIS A 101 -19.67 12.86 -29.22
N GLY A 102 -18.42 12.48 -29.48
CA GLY A 102 -17.62 12.88 -30.65
C GLY A 102 -16.98 14.26 -30.54
N ARG A 103 -17.24 15.02 -29.47
CA ARG A 103 -16.67 16.35 -29.24
C ARG A 103 -15.35 16.27 -28.49
N LEU A 104 -14.37 15.59 -29.08
CA LEU A 104 -13.05 15.40 -28.48
C LEU A 104 -12.35 16.73 -28.15
N ASP A 105 -12.54 17.75 -28.99
CA ASP A 105 -12.00 19.08 -28.78
C ASP A 105 -12.57 19.78 -27.53
N ASP A 106 -13.67 19.32 -26.94
CA ASP A 106 -14.16 19.84 -25.65
C ASP A 106 -13.35 19.26 -24.48
N SER A 107 -12.73 18.09 -24.63
CA SER A 107 -11.93 17.42 -23.60
C SER A 107 -10.56 18.08 -23.43
N LYS A 108 -10.30 18.57 -22.22
CA LYS A 108 -8.98 19.11 -21.84
C LYS A 108 -7.87 18.07 -22.00
N TYR A 109 -8.15 16.83 -21.58
CA TYR A 109 -7.22 15.71 -21.70
C TYR A 109 -6.87 15.42 -23.15
N TYR A 110 -7.87 15.44 -24.05
CA TYR A 110 -7.62 15.25 -25.48
C TYR A 110 -6.71 16.34 -26.04
N ARG A 111 -7.06 17.63 -25.84
CA ARG A 111 -6.31 18.76 -26.41
C ARG A 111 -4.87 18.87 -25.90
N GLU A 112 -4.66 18.59 -24.62
CA GLU A 112 -3.36 18.83 -23.97
C GLU A 112 -2.45 17.61 -23.94
N ILE A 113 -3.00 16.39 -24.05
CA ILE A 113 -2.22 15.14 -23.98
C ILE A 113 -2.30 14.34 -25.29
N LEU A 114 -3.49 13.98 -25.76
CA LEU A 114 -3.63 13.05 -26.90
C LEU A 114 -3.29 13.72 -28.25
N GLN A 115 -3.87 14.89 -28.51
CA GLN A 115 -3.72 15.60 -29.78
C GLN A 115 -2.25 15.99 -30.09
N PRO A 116 -1.44 16.52 -29.14
CA PRO A 116 -0.02 16.83 -29.39
C PRO A 116 0.82 15.58 -29.68
N LEU A 117 0.38 14.41 -29.21
CA LEU A 117 1.03 13.12 -29.47
C LEU A 117 0.54 12.44 -30.76
N GLY A 118 -0.36 13.07 -31.51
CA GLY A 118 -0.94 12.50 -32.74
C GLY A 118 -1.95 11.38 -32.49
N LEU A 119 -2.48 11.28 -31.27
CA LEU A 119 -3.43 10.25 -30.86
C LEU A 119 -4.87 10.72 -31.10
N THR A 120 -5.72 9.82 -31.57
CA THR A 120 -7.10 10.12 -31.98
C THR A 120 -8.16 9.69 -30.99
N ASP A 121 -7.90 8.64 -30.20
CA ASP A 121 -8.86 8.14 -29.21
C ASP A 121 -8.16 7.35 -28.11
N GLU A 122 -8.85 7.18 -26.98
CA GLU A 122 -8.38 6.43 -25.81
C GLU A 122 -9.45 5.44 -25.34
N LEU A 123 -9.05 4.18 -25.23
CA LEU A 123 -9.82 3.08 -24.67
C LEU A 123 -9.30 2.77 -23.26
N ARG A 124 -10.13 3.03 -22.24
CA ARG A 124 -9.87 2.70 -20.84
C ARG A 124 -10.64 1.45 -20.43
N ILE A 125 -9.96 0.50 -19.78
CA ILE A 125 -10.52 -0.77 -19.33
C ILE A 125 -10.32 -0.88 -17.82
N LEU A 126 -11.39 -0.70 -17.06
CA LEU A 126 -11.41 -0.92 -15.62
C LEU A 126 -11.32 -2.42 -15.36
N LEU A 127 -10.28 -2.88 -14.69
CA LEU A 127 -10.17 -4.25 -14.21
C LEU A 127 -11.00 -4.37 -12.93
N ARG A 128 -12.27 -4.75 -13.10
CA ARG A 128 -13.28 -4.68 -12.06
C ARG A 128 -14.11 -5.95 -11.96
N ASP A 129 -14.35 -6.36 -10.74
CA ASP A 129 -15.34 -7.36 -10.35
C ASP A 129 -16.31 -6.73 -9.33
N GLY A 130 -17.60 -6.70 -9.65
CA GLY A 130 -18.61 -5.95 -8.89
C GLY A 130 -18.38 -4.44 -8.90
N ARG A 131 -18.30 -3.83 -7.71
CA ARG A 131 -18.13 -2.37 -7.54
C ARG A 131 -16.67 -1.91 -7.41
N ARG A 132 -15.70 -2.83 -7.41
CA ARG A 132 -14.32 -2.48 -7.08
C ARG A 132 -13.35 -2.69 -8.22
N THR A 133 -12.67 -1.61 -8.56
CA THR A 133 -11.62 -1.59 -9.56
C THR A 133 -10.28 -1.80 -8.86
N TRP A 134 -9.49 -2.73 -9.40
CA TRP A 134 -8.16 -3.10 -8.88
C TRP A 134 -7.03 -2.79 -9.86
N GLY A 135 -7.39 -2.36 -11.05
CA GLY A 135 -6.44 -1.96 -12.07
C GLY A 135 -7.13 -1.26 -13.23
N LEU A 136 -6.33 -0.67 -14.09
CA LEU A 136 -6.76 0.03 -15.29
C LEU A 136 -5.81 -0.35 -16.43
N LEU A 137 -6.36 -0.70 -17.59
CA LEU A 137 -5.60 -0.72 -18.84
C LEU A 137 -6.01 0.47 -19.68
N VAL A 138 -5.03 1.14 -20.27
CA VAL A 138 -5.24 2.28 -21.17
C VAL A 138 -4.59 1.95 -22.50
N LEU A 139 -5.36 2.06 -23.58
CA LEU A 139 -4.90 1.87 -24.95
C LEU A 139 -5.25 3.13 -25.75
N CYS A 140 -4.28 3.70 -26.47
CA CYS A 140 -4.49 4.80 -27.39
C CYS A 140 -4.16 4.37 -28.82
N ARG A 141 -4.81 5.04 -29.77
CA ARG A 141 -4.55 4.87 -31.20
C ARG A 141 -4.10 6.18 -31.82
N ASP A 142 -3.18 6.10 -32.76
CA ASP A 142 -2.74 7.22 -33.58
C ASP A 142 -3.79 7.59 -34.66
N ALA A 143 -3.50 8.60 -35.47
CA ALA A 143 -4.37 9.02 -36.57
C ALA A 143 -4.29 8.14 -37.83
N HIS A 144 -3.31 7.24 -37.91
CA HIS A 144 -3.05 6.40 -39.08
C HIS A 144 -3.60 4.98 -38.93
N THR A 145 -4.00 4.60 -37.71
CA THR A 145 -4.62 3.34 -37.36
C THR A 145 -6.15 3.42 -37.40
N ARG A 146 -6.81 2.27 -37.58
CA ARG A 146 -8.27 2.20 -37.61
C ARG A 146 -8.85 2.61 -36.23
N PRO A 147 -9.96 3.35 -36.16
CA PRO A 147 -10.61 3.66 -34.87
C PRO A 147 -11.05 2.40 -34.09
N PHE A 148 -11.20 2.52 -32.77
CA PHE A 148 -11.71 1.43 -31.93
C PHE A 148 -13.15 1.06 -32.33
N SER A 149 -13.34 -0.21 -32.68
CA SER A 149 -14.63 -0.76 -33.10
C SER A 149 -15.42 -1.31 -31.92
N SER A 150 -16.71 -1.57 -32.11
CA SER A 150 -17.52 -2.23 -31.08
C SER A 150 -17.04 -3.65 -30.75
N GLU A 151 -16.37 -4.35 -31.67
CA GLU A 151 -15.74 -5.65 -31.41
C GLU A 151 -14.52 -5.50 -30.50
N ASP A 152 -13.68 -4.48 -30.75
CA ASP A 152 -12.53 -4.16 -29.89
C ASP A 152 -13.00 -3.91 -28.43
N LEU A 153 -14.10 -3.16 -28.27
CA LEU A 153 -14.69 -2.88 -26.96
C LEU A 153 -15.25 -4.14 -26.28
N ALA A 154 -15.86 -5.05 -27.04
CA ALA A 154 -16.38 -6.32 -26.51
C ALA A 154 -15.24 -7.24 -26.01
N VAL A 155 -14.12 -7.29 -26.75
CA VAL A 155 -12.90 -7.99 -26.31
C VAL A 155 -12.35 -7.36 -25.02
N ALA A 156 -12.17 -6.04 -25.02
CA ALA A 156 -11.69 -5.30 -23.86
C ALA A 156 -12.54 -5.55 -22.61
N GLU A 157 -13.87 -5.52 -22.75
CA GLU A 157 -14.78 -5.74 -21.63
C GLU A 157 -14.73 -7.17 -21.08
N ALA A 158 -14.56 -8.17 -21.94
CA ALA A 158 -14.55 -9.58 -21.53
C ALA A 158 -13.31 -9.95 -20.69
N LEU A 159 -12.18 -9.25 -20.87
CA LEU A 159 -10.94 -9.52 -20.14
C LEU A 159 -10.92 -8.90 -18.73
N SER A 160 -11.77 -7.90 -18.48
CA SER A 160 -11.80 -7.13 -17.24
C SER A 160 -11.97 -8.00 -15.99
N VAL A 161 -12.97 -8.89 -15.96
CA VAL A 161 -13.31 -9.67 -14.76
C VAL A 161 -12.24 -10.74 -14.45
N PRO A 162 -11.79 -11.58 -15.42
CA PRO A 162 -10.74 -12.56 -15.14
C PRO A 162 -9.42 -11.93 -14.69
N ALA A 163 -9.01 -10.81 -15.30
CA ALA A 163 -7.82 -10.08 -14.91
C ALA A 163 -7.95 -9.46 -13.51
N CYS A 164 -9.10 -8.87 -13.18
CA CYS A 164 -9.39 -8.36 -11.84
C CYS A 164 -9.31 -9.47 -10.78
N ALA A 165 -9.90 -10.64 -11.05
CA ALA A 165 -9.83 -11.77 -10.14
C ALA A 165 -8.38 -12.22 -9.88
N ALA A 166 -7.53 -12.21 -10.92
CA ALA A 166 -6.11 -12.52 -10.78
C ALA A 166 -5.33 -11.45 -9.99
N LEU A 167 -5.58 -10.16 -10.25
CA LEU A 167 -4.99 -9.06 -9.48
C LEU A 167 -5.34 -9.16 -7.99
N ARG A 168 -6.61 -9.42 -7.67
CA ARG A 168 -7.07 -9.61 -6.29
C ARG A 168 -6.34 -10.76 -5.60
N ARG A 169 -6.13 -11.89 -6.29
CA ARG A 169 -5.34 -13.02 -5.75
C ARG A 169 -3.89 -12.62 -5.50
N SER A 170 -3.29 -11.83 -6.39
CA SER A 170 -1.90 -11.36 -6.20
C SER A 170 -1.75 -10.47 -4.96
N LEU A 171 -2.79 -9.70 -4.62
CA LEU A 171 -2.79 -8.78 -3.48
C LEU A 171 -3.09 -9.47 -2.15
N LEU A 172 -3.65 -10.69 -2.14
CA LEU A 172 -3.73 -11.50 -0.90
C LEU A 172 -2.34 -11.86 -0.34
N LEU A 173 -1.28 -11.67 -1.14
CA LEU A 173 0.11 -11.86 -0.75
C LEU A 173 0.74 -10.57 -0.18
N SER A 174 -0.01 -9.47 -0.01
CA SER A 174 0.51 -8.17 0.47
C SER A 174 -0.49 -7.41 1.35
N GLY A 175 0.01 -6.78 2.41
CA GLY A 175 -0.76 -6.21 3.53
C GLY A 175 -1.54 -4.92 3.22
N VAL A 176 -2.54 -4.66 4.05
CA VAL A 176 -3.62 -3.67 3.92
C VAL A 176 -3.20 -2.28 4.44
N ASP A 177 -3.64 -1.20 3.77
CA ASP A 177 -3.46 0.22 4.18
C ASP A 177 -4.66 0.71 5.03
N SER A 178 -4.41 1.59 6.01
CA SER A 178 -5.38 2.03 7.03
C SER A 178 -5.86 3.49 6.93
N GLY A 179 -5.66 4.19 5.81
CA GLY A 179 -6.34 5.47 5.56
C GLY A 179 -5.88 6.67 6.44
N PRO A 180 -6.56 7.83 6.36
CA PRO A 180 -5.91 9.13 6.17
C PRO A 180 -5.56 9.91 7.45
N LEU A 181 -4.81 9.28 8.39
CA LEU A 181 -4.13 9.83 9.59
C LEU A 181 -4.95 9.86 10.90
N PRO A 182 -4.72 8.86 11.79
CA PRO A 182 -3.79 9.05 12.93
C PRO A 182 -2.58 8.10 12.94
N ASP A 183 -2.49 7.17 11.97
CA ASP A 183 -1.56 6.05 12.02
C ASP A 183 -0.41 6.07 11.00
N ALA A 184 -0.33 7.06 10.10
CA ALA A 184 0.77 7.09 9.15
C ALA A 184 2.08 7.59 9.80
N PRO A 185 3.24 7.32 9.19
CA PRO A 185 4.49 7.97 9.56
C PRO A 185 4.44 9.47 9.24
N GLY A 186 4.92 10.29 10.17
CA GLY A 186 5.25 11.70 9.98
C GLY A 186 6.76 11.92 9.90
N TRP A 187 7.16 13.12 9.49
CA TRP A 187 8.55 13.55 9.43
C TRP A 187 8.84 14.76 10.35
N VAL A 188 10.08 14.84 10.82
CA VAL A 188 10.66 15.95 11.60
C VAL A 188 12.01 16.30 11.00
N VAL A 189 12.33 17.59 10.88
CA VAL A 189 13.65 18.07 10.48
C VAL A 189 14.29 18.79 11.66
N LEU A 190 15.46 18.32 12.05
CA LEU A 190 16.28 18.91 13.09
C LEU A 190 17.48 19.65 12.48
N ASP A 191 17.72 20.87 12.94
CA ASP A 191 18.90 21.67 12.58
C ASP A 191 20.17 21.21 13.33
N GLY A 192 21.30 21.86 13.06
CA GLY A 192 22.60 21.55 13.67
C GLY A 192 22.60 21.58 15.20
N ASP A 193 21.79 22.46 15.80
CA ASP A 193 21.65 22.65 17.25
C ASP A 193 20.61 21.71 17.88
N LEU A 194 20.05 20.80 17.07
CA LEU A 194 19.00 19.83 17.44
C LEU A 194 17.66 20.51 17.76
N GLY A 195 17.44 21.73 17.26
CA GLY A 195 16.15 22.42 17.24
C GLY A 195 15.26 21.85 16.14
N VAL A 196 13.94 21.84 16.36
CA VAL A 196 12.99 21.48 15.28
C VAL A 196 12.87 22.65 14.32
N ARG A 197 13.32 22.45 13.09
CA ARG A 197 13.15 23.42 11.99
C ARG A 197 11.77 23.31 11.35
N SER A 198 11.28 22.08 11.18
CA SER A 198 9.94 21.81 10.63
C SER A 198 9.47 20.40 10.97
N MET A 199 8.15 20.18 10.97
CA MET A 199 7.57 18.84 11.12
C MET A 199 6.21 18.75 10.43
N SER A 200 5.83 17.53 10.02
CA SER A 200 4.46 17.24 9.55
C SER A 200 3.44 17.26 10.70
N PRO A 201 2.13 17.49 10.42
CA PRO A 201 1.06 17.36 11.42
C PRO A 201 1.02 15.99 12.11
N THR A 202 1.28 14.92 11.35
CA THR A 202 1.34 13.55 11.87
C THR A 202 2.49 13.34 12.85
N ALA A 203 3.67 13.91 12.55
CA ALA A 203 4.80 13.86 13.46
C ALA A 203 4.52 14.62 14.75
N HIS A 204 3.87 15.78 14.66
CA HIS A 204 3.43 16.53 15.82
C HIS A 204 2.54 15.68 16.74
N HIS A 205 1.51 15.05 16.17
CA HIS A 205 0.61 14.16 16.90
C HIS A 205 1.33 13.00 17.61
N TRP A 206 2.32 12.38 16.97
CA TRP A 206 3.09 11.31 17.59
C TRP A 206 4.02 11.80 18.69
N ILE A 207 4.64 12.96 18.50
CA ILE A 207 5.55 13.57 19.48
C ILE A 207 4.80 13.95 20.76
N GLU A 208 3.59 14.51 20.66
CA GLU A 208 2.76 14.86 21.83
C GLU A 208 2.41 13.65 22.70
N GLN A 209 2.40 12.45 22.11
CA GLN A 209 2.12 11.21 22.83
C GLN A 209 3.36 10.58 23.48
N LEU A 210 4.56 11.10 23.22
CA LEU A 210 5.78 10.62 23.89
C LEU A 210 5.64 10.80 25.40
N GLN A 211 6.01 9.75 26.14
CA GLN A 211 6.01 9.80 27.60
C GLN A 211 7.27 10.50 28.12
N GLU A 212 7.37 11.80 27.86
CA GLU A 212 8.48 12.66 28.27
C GLU A 212 7.99 13.86 29.08
N ARG A 213 8.65 14.19 30.20
CA ARG A 213 8.27 15.32 31.06
C ARG A 213 9.43 16.30 31.18
N HIS A 214 9.14 17.57 30.91
CA HIS A 214 10.09 18.67 31.04
C HIS A 214 9.64 19.66 32.10
N ALA A 215 10.61 20.40 32.66
CA ALA A 215 10.31 21.53 33.52
C ALA A 215 9.57 22.65 32.74
N PRO A 216 8.67 23.40 33.38
CA PRO A 216 8.00 24.54 32.74
C PRO A 216 9.01 25.53 32.14
N GLY A 217 8.74 26.02 30.92
CA GLY A 217 9.63 26.97 30.22
C GLY A 217 10.71 26.34 29.32
N ARG A 218 10.78 24.99 29.21
CA ARG A 218 11.62 24.29 28.23
C ARG A 218 10.84 23.68 27.05
N ALA A 219 9.55 24.00 26.91
CA ALA A 219 8.64 23.39 25.95
C ALA A 219 8.94 23.71 24.47
N GLU A 220 9.80 24.68 24.19
CA GLU A 220 10.18 25.06 22.82
C GLU A 220 11.29 24.16 22.22
N ALA A 221 11.97 23.34 23.04
CA ALA A 221 13.02 22.44 22.56
C ALA A 221 12.45 21.08 22.14
N ALA A 222 13.08 20.46 21.12
CA ALA A 222 12.75 19.10 20.71
C ALA A 222 12.87 18.10 21.90
N PRO A 223 11.97 17.09 22.01
CA PRO A 223 12.09 15.98 22.96
C PRO A 223 13.51 15.39 23.00
N TYR A 224 14.01 15.00 24.17
CA TYR A 224 15.37 14.46 24.31
C TYR A 224 15.55 13.20 23.49
N LEU A 225 14.50 12.39 23.31
CA LEU A 225 14.55 11.22 22.43
C LEU A 225 14.94 11.62 21.01
N LEU A 226 14.32 12.66 20.43
CA LEU A 226 14.63 13.13 19.08
C LEU A 226 16.07 13.64 18.97
N ARG A 227 16.51 14.37 20.00
CA ARG A 227 17.87 14.94 20.07
C ARG A 227 18.92 13.84 20.16
N ALA A 228 18.74 12.87 21.05
CA ALA A 228 19.64 11.74 21.21
C ALA A 228 19.71 10.89 19.93
N LEU A 229 18.55 10.64 19.31
CA LEU A 229 18.47 9.91 18.06
C LEU A 229 19.20 10.64 16.93
N ALA A 230 19.07 11.96 16.85
CA ALA A 230 19.75 12.75 15.84
C ALA A 230 21.27 12.81 16.03
N VAL A 231 21.74 12.93 17.28
CA VAL A 231 23.17 12.84 17.60
C VAL A 231 23.72 11.48 17.19
N GLN A 232 23.02 10.38 17.49
CA GLN A 232 23.44 9.05 17.07
C GLN A 232 23.49 8.94 15.54
N ALA A 233 22.43 9.36 14.84
CA ALA A 233 22.37 9.29 13.38
C ALA A 233 23.52 10.05 12.69
N ARG A 234 23.96 11.18 13.24
CA ARG A 234 25.11 11.95 12.73
C ARG A 234 26.45 11.24 12.91
N GLY A 235 26.55 10.34 13.89
CA GLY A 235 27.73 9.51 14.11
C GLY A 235 27.78 8.26 13.24
N GLU A 236 26.67 7.91 12.58
CA GLU A 236 26.61 6.74 11.70
C GLU A 236 27.28 7.03 10.33
N PRO A 237 27.79 6.00 9.63
CA PRO A 237 28.32 6.14 8.28
C PRO A 237 27.30 6.73 7.30
N ALA A 238 27.78 7.33 6.21
CA ALA A 238 26.91 7.86 5.15
C ALA A 238 25.95 6.78 4.62
N GLY A 239 24.65 7.09 4.64
CA GLY A 239 23.58 6.17 4.23
C GLY A 239 23.05 5.26 5.36
N ALA A 240 23.73 5.18 6.50
CA ALA A 240 23.21 4.57 7.71
C ALA A 240 22.41 5.60 8.54
N GLY A 241 21.54 5.11 9.41
CA GLY A 241 20.70 5.93 10.27
C GLY A 241 20.54 5.30 11.64
N ALA A 242 19.99 6.05 12.58
CA ALA A 242 19.67 5.57 13.92
C ALA A 242 18.19 5.19 14.02
N HIS A 243 17.86 4.24 14.90
CA HIS A 243 16.48 3.79 15.12
C HIS A 243 16.21 3.60 16.61
N VAL A 244 15.05 4.06 17.06
CA VAL A 244 14.55 3.83 18.42
C VAL A 244 13.04 3.53 18.39
N ARG A 245 12.58 2.80 19.40
CA ARG A 245 11.16 2.51 19.65
C ARG A 245 10.77 3.11 20.99
N ALA A 246 9.57 3.69 21.07
CA ALA A 246 9.06 4.29 22.30
C ALA A 246 7.58 3.96 22.50
N PRO A 247 7.14 3.71 23.75
CA PRO A 247 5.72 3.60 24.06
C PRO A 247 5.08 5.00 24.12
N THR A 248 3.89 5.14 23.57
CA THR A 248 3.03 6.32 23.68
C THR A 248 2.27 6.31 25.01
N SER A 249 1.72 7.46 25.41
CA SER A 249 0.82 7.57 26.57
C SER A 249 -0.42 6.67 26.46
N ALA A 250 -0.85 6.34 25.24
CA ALA A 250 -1.93 5.40 24.96
C ALA A 250 -1.49 3.91 24.98
N GLY A 251 -0.22 3.62 25.29
CA GLY A 251 0.32 2.25 25.37
C GLY A 251 0.65 1.61 24.01
N ARG A 252 0.64 2.39 22.93
CA ARG A 252 1.07 1.93 21.59
C ARG A 252 2.57 2.10 21.44
N TRP A 253 3.20 1.32 20.58
CA TRP A 253 4.61 1.52 20.24
C TRP A 253 4.75 2.32 18.95
N ILE A 254 5.63 3.31 18.98
CA ILE A 254 6.04 4.07 17.80
C ILE A 254 7.54 3.85 17.54
N SER A 255 7.91 3.90 16.26
CA SER A 255 9.28 3.85 15.78
C SER A 255 9.71 5.22 15.30
N LEU A 256 10.92 5.62 15.67
CA LEU A 256 11.60 6.80 15.16
C LEU A 256 12.89 6.39 14.48
N ARG A 257 13.04 6.74 13.21
CA ARG A 257 14.25 6.50 12.41
C ARG A 257 14.83 7.82 11.96
N ALA A 258 16.12 8.03 12.14
CA ALA A 258 16.78 9.28 11.82
C ALA A 258 17.94 9.07 10.86
N TRP A 259 18.09 10.00 9.91
CA TRP A 259 19.18 10.01 8.94
C TRP A 259 19.82 11.40 8.90
N PRO A 260 21.16 11.49 8.88
CA PRO A 260 21.82 12.74 8.55
C PRO A 260 21.56 13.07 7.08
N VAL A 261 21.29 14.35 6.80
CA VAL A 261 21.09 14.85 5.43
C VAL A 261 21.99 16.05 5.24
N ASP A 262 22.68 16.10 4.10
CA ASP A 262 23.41 17.29 3.68
C ASP A 262 22.45 18.26 2.99
N GLN A 263 22.17 19.40 3.63
CA GLN A 263 21.39 20.49 3.05
C GLN A 263 22.25 21.75 3.04
N GLY A 264 23.02 21.93 1.97
CA GLY A 264 23.79 23.15 1.76
C GLY A 264 24.92 23.37 2.77
N GLY A 265 25.50 22.30 3.33
CA GLY A 265 26.61 22.38 4.28
C GLY A 265 26.21 22.56 5.75
N GLU A 266 24.92 22.66 6.07
CA GLU A 266 24.43 22.66 7.45
C GLU A 266 24.08 21.24 7.93
N PRO A 267 24.58 20.81 9.11
CA PRO A 267 24.30 19.48 9.63
C PRO A 267 22.81 19.33 9.97
N THR A 268 22.08 18.66 9.10
CA THR A 268 20.64 18.42 9.22
C THR A 268 20.37 16.97 9.56
N THR A 269 19.31 16.71 10.32
CA THR A 269 18.81 15.35 10.54
C THR A 269 17.32 15.29 10.22
N VAL A 270 16.93 14.30 9.41
CA VAL A 270 15.52 14.00 9.12
C VAL A 270 15.12 12.78 9.94
N VAL A 271 14.01 12.88 10.65
CA VAL A 271 13.44 11.81 11.47
C VAL A 271 12.08 11.42 10.92
N SER A 272 11.86 10.14 10.64
CA SER A 272 10.54 9.54 10.43
C SER A 272 10.02 9.03 11.77
N VAL A 273 8.77 9.33 12.12
CA VAL A 273 8.08 8.86 13.34
C VAL A 273 6.73 8.27 12.97
N GLY A 274 6.42 7.05 13.40
CA GLY A 274 5.16 6.39 13.07
C GLY A 274 4.95 5.11 13.87
N PRO A 275 3.90 4.32 13.58
CA PRO A 275 3.69 3.04 14.24
C PRO A 275 4.89 2.11 14.02
N THR A 276 5.25 1.34 15.03
CA THR A 276 6.30 0.33 14.87
C THR A 276 5.81 -0.85 14.03
N ASP A 277 6.67 -1.33 13.14
CA ASP A 277 6.42 -2.52 12.33
C ASP A 277 6.14 -3.76 13.23
N PRO A 278 5.13 -4.59 12.90
CA PRO A 278 4.83 -5.80 13.63
C PRO A 278 6.01 -6.77 13.86
N ALA A 279 6.90 -6.93 12.88
CA ALA A 279 8.06 -7.80 13.02
C ALA A 279 9.03 -7.25 14.09
N ASP A 280 9.26 -5.93 14.11
CA ASP A 280 10.10 -5.26 15.10
C ASP A 280 9.50 -5.36 16.51
N LEU A 281 8.18 -5.32 16.63
CA LEU A 281 7.49 -5.46 17.92
C LEU A 281 7.50 -6.89 18.44
N THR A 282 7.45 -7.91 17.58
CA THR A 282 7.41 -9.32 18.01
C THR A 282 8.55 -9.64 18.96
N ALA A 283 9.78 -9.30 18.57
CA ALA A 283 10.97 -9.59 19.37
C ALA A 283 10.94 -8.88 20.73
N LEU A 284 10.50 -7.62 20.75
CA LEU A 284 10.40 -6.80 21.96
C LEU A 284 9.31 -7.31 22.91
N VAL A 285 8.13 -7.64 22.37
CA VAL A 285 7.01 -8.14 23.17
C VAL A 285 7.36 -9.46 23.85
N LEU A 286 7.96 -10.40 23.10
CA LEU A 286 8.40 -11.68 23.67
C LEU A 286 9.49 -11.48 24.75
N ASP A 287 10.31 -10.44 24.63
CA ASP A 287 11.29 -10.05 25.66
C ASP A 287 10.62 -9.44 26.90
N VAL A 288 9.63 -8.57 26.73
CA VAL A 288 8.82 -7.96 27.80
C VAL A 288 8.07 -9.02 28.61
N TYR A 289 7.56 -10.08 27.97
CA TYR A 289 6.98 -11.25 28.66
C TYR A 289 8.03 -12.14 29.35
N GLY A 290 9.32 -11.81 29.24
CA GLY A 290 10.41 -12.54 29.89
C GLY A 290 10.61 -13.95 29.32
N LEU A 291 10.30 -14.18 28.04
CA LEU A 291 10.50 -15.49 27.42
C LEU A 291 11.98 -15.81 27.27
N SER A 292 12.36 -17.05 27.61
CA SER A 292 13.73 -17.55 27.42
C SER A 292 14.06 -17.67 25.93
N PRO A 293 15.34 -17.74 25.53
CA PRO A 293 15.72 -17.92 24.13
C PRO A 293 15.02 -19.12 23.47
N ARG A 294 14.87 -20.23 24.20
CA ARG A 294 14.19 -21.42 23.69
C ARG A 294 12.67 -21.22 23.57
N ALA A 295 12.05 -20.57 24.54
CA ALA A 295 10.63 -20.22 24.48
C ALA A 295 10.33 -19.27 23.31
N ARG A 296 11.23 -18.33 22.99
CA ARG A 296 11.10 -17.43 21.82
C ARG A 296 11.10 -18.20 20.50
N GLN A 297 12.00 -19.19 20.34
CA GLN A 297 12.01 -20.05 19.16
C GLN A 297 10.69 -20.81 19.00
N ILE A 298 10.18 -21.41 20.09
CA ILE A 298 8.91 -22.13 20.05
C ILE A 298 7.74 -21.20 19.74
N ALA A 299 7.70 -20.01 20.35
CA ALA A 299 6.69 -18.99 20.07
C ALA A 299 6.73 -18.53 18.61
N GLN A 300 7.92 -18.31 18.03
CA GLN A 300 8.08 -17.95 16.62
C GLN A 300 7.49 -19.03 15.70
N HIS A 301 7.81 -20.31 15.92
CA HIS A 301 7.24 -21.37 15.09
C HIS A 301 5.72 -21.53 15.28
N LEU A 302 5.21 -21.30 16.50
CA LEU A 302 3.78 -21.28 16.78
C LEU A 302 3.07 -20.14 16.02
N LEU A 303 3.66 -18.94 16.00
CA LEU A 303 3.13 -17.78 15.29
C LEU A 303 3.11 -17.99 13.77
N LEU A 304 4.03 -18.80 13.25
CA LEU A 304 4.04 -19.26 11.85
C LEU A 304 3.00 -20.37 11.55
N GLY A 305 2.11 -20.68 12.49
CA GLY A 305 1.01 -21.64 12.30
C GLY A 305 1.38 -23.13 12.44
N ARG A 306 2.66 -23.45 12.68
CA ARG A 306 3.15 -24.85 12.74
C ARG A 306 2.56 -25.61 13.92
N SER A 307 2.09 -26.83 13.74
CA SER A 307 1.66 -27.76 14.78
C SER A 307 2.79 -28.14 15.77
N THR A 308 2.45 -28.70 16.93
CA THR A 308 3.45 -29.17 17.91
C THR A 308 4.42 -30.18 17.30
N SER A 309 3.95 -31.09 16.45
CA SER A 309 4.78 -32.09 15.77
C SER A 309 5.76 -31.44 14.79
N GLU A 310 5.32 -30.43 14.05
CA GLU A 310 6.19 -29.68 13.13
C GLU A 310 7.22 -28.83 13.89
N ILE A 311 6.84 -28.24 15.03
CA ILE A 311 7.78 -27.51 15.90
C ILE A 311 8.85 -28.47 16.45
N ALA A 312 8.42 -29.62 16.95
CA ALA A 312 9.30 -30.66 17.49
C ALA A 312 10.32 -31.11 16.44
N LEU A 313 9.84 -31.40 15.22
CA LEU A 313 10.67 -31.77 14.08
C LEU A 313 11.67 -30.66 13.72
N HIS A 314 11.21 -29.42 13.57
CA HIS A 314 12.08 -28.29 13.20
C HIS A 314 13.15 -27.97 14.25
N LEU A 315 12.84 -28.16 15.53
CA LEU A 315 13.71 -27.77 16.63
C LEU A 315 14.51 -28.93 17.22
N GLY A 316 14.40 -30.13 16.66
CA GLY A 316 15.13 -31.33 17.08
C GLY A 316 14.81 -31.77 18.51
N VAL A 317 13.56 -31.60 18.96
CA VAL A 317 13.11 -31.96 20.33
C VAL A 317 11.85 -32.80 20.30
N SER A 318 11.51 -33.43 21.43
CA SER A 318 10.27 -34.20 21.53
C SER A 318 9.04 -33.28 21.54
N ALA A 319 7.89 -33.80 21.06
CA ALA A 319 6.62 -33.11 21.17
C ALA A 319 6.25 -32.78 22.63
N TYR A 320 6.64 -33.63 23.58
CA TYR A 320 6.46 -33.39 25.02
C TYR A 320 7.22 -32.14 25.49
N THR A 321 8.49 -31.99 25.08
CA THR A 321 9.30 -30.81 25.39
C THR A 321 8.69 -29.53 24.83
N VAL A 322 8.12 -29.59 23.62
CA VAL A 322 7.40 -28.44 23.03
C VAL A 322 6.18 -28.08 23.88
N GLN A 323 5.38 -29.07 24.28
CA GLN A 323 4.19 -28.83 25.12
C GLN A 323 4.56 -28.22 26.49
N ASP A 324 5.63 -28.68 27.12
CA ASP A 324 6.11 -28.11 28.38
C ASP A 324 6.48 -26.63 28.25
N HIS A 325 7.24 -26.28 27.21
CA HIS A 325 7.56 -24.89 26.91
C HIS A 325 6.33 -24.06 26.55
N LEU A 326 5.36 -24.61 25.80
CA LEU A 326 4.12 -23.91 25.49
C LEU A 326 3.33 -23.57 26.75
N LYS A 327 3.27 -24.49 27.73
CA LYS A 327 2.65 -24.22 29.03
C LYS A 327 3.34 -23.05 29.74
N GLN A 328 4.67 -23.06 29.81
CA GLN A 328 5.45 -21.97 30.41
C GLN A 328 5.24 -20.63 29.68
N ILE A 329 5.11 -20.65 28.35
CA ILE A 329 4.81 -19.44 27.56
C ILE A 329 3.42 -18.92 27.90
N PHE A 330 2.41 -19.81 27.94
CA PHE A 330 1.04 -19.45 28.28
C PHE A 330 0.94 -18.85 29.68
N ASP A 331 1.60 -19.46 30.66
CA ASP A 331 1.65 -18.96 32.03
C ASP A 331 2.31 -17.57 32.11
N LYS A 332 3.41 -17.34 31.38
CA LYS A 332 4.11 -16.03 31.35
C LYS A 332 3.31 -14.93 30.67
N VAL A 333 2.58 -15.28 29.61
CA VAL A 333 1.79 -14.32 28.83
C VAL A 333 0.42 -14.08 29.49
N GLY A 334 -0.07 -15.02 30.32
CA GLY A 334 -1.37 -14.94 30.97
C GLY A 334 -2.52 -15.45 30.11
N VAL A 335 -2.25 -16.35 29.17
CA VAL A 335 -3.22 -16.95 28.24
C VAL A 335 -3.39 -18.44 28.49
N ARG A 336 -4.43 -19.07 27.93
CA ARG A 336 -4.74 -20.49 28.18
C ARG A 336 -4.61 -21.38 26.95
N SER A 337 -4.41 -20.80 25.78
CA SER A 337 -4.34 -21.56 24.54
C SER A 337 -3.44 -20.92 23.50
N ARG A 338 -3.04 -21.72 22.51
CA ARG A 338 -2.34 -21.24 21.31
C ARG A 338 -3.12 -20.12 20.62
N ARG A 339 -4.44 -20.27 20.48
CA ARG A 339 -5.30 -19.28 19.83
C ARG A 339 -5.32 -17.97 20.63
N GLU A 340 -5.41 -18.07 21.95
CA GLU A 340 -5.33 -16.90 22.83
C GLU A 340 -3.95 -16.25 22.80
N LEU A 341 -2.85 -17.01 22.73
CA LEU A 341 -1.51 -16.42 22.55
C LEU A 341 -1.42 -15.62 21.25
N VAL A 342 -1.89 -16.18 20.13
CA VAL A 342 -1.90 -15.48 18.83
C VAL A 342 -2.79 -14.24 18.91
N ALA A 343 -3.99 -14.37 19.50
CA ALA A 343 -4.92 -13.25 19.65
C ALA A 343 -4.38 -12.16 20.57
N GLU A 344 -3.78 -12.50 21.70
CA GLU A 344 -3.18 -11.56 22.65
C GLU A 344 -2.04 -10.79 21.97
N LEU A 345 -1.12 -11.49 21.30
CA LEU A 345 -0.02 -10.83 20.61
C LEU A 345 -0.53 -9.96 19.45
N PHE A 346 -1.52 -10.44 18.70
CA PHE A 346 -2.09 -9.71 17.57
C PHE A 346 -2.91 -8.49 18.00
N PHE A 347 -3.94 -8.68 18.81
CA PHE A 347 -4.87 -7.62 19.21
C PHE A 347 -4.35 -6.71 20.31
N ARG A 348 -3.24 -7.02 20.99
CA ARG A 348 -2.67 -6.10 21.97
C ARG A 348 -1.53 -5.25 21.40
N HIS A 349 -0.81 -5.79 20.42
CA HIS A 349 0.44 -5.17 19.96
C HIS A 349 0.48 -4.84 18.46
N TYR A 350 -0.21 -5.59 17.59
CA TYR A 350 -0.21 -5.34 16.14
C TYR A 350 -1.44 -4.59 15.65
N LEU A 351 -2.60 -4.98 16.18
CA LEU A 351 -3.88 -4.38 15.85
C LEU A 351 -4.66 -4.13 17.14
N PRO A 352 -4.18 -3.19 18.00
CA PRO A 352 -4.79 -2.88 19.30
C PRO A 352 -6.29 -2.60 19.24
N GLN A 353 -6.81 -2.24 18.06
CA GLN A 353 -8.21 -1.91 17.82
C GLN A 353 -8.64 -2.43 16.44
N LEU A 354 -9.06 -3.69 16.34
CA LEU A 354 -9.95 -4.09 15.24
C LEU A 354 -11.33 -3.47 15.55
N ALA A 355 -11.65 -2.35 14.93
CA ALA A 355 -12.87 -1.60 15.20
C ALA A 355 -14.13 -2.43 14.85
N ASP A 356 -15.17 -2.32 15.68
CA ASP A 356 -16.47 -2.96 15.46
C ASP A 356 -17.61 -1.91 15.36
N PRO A 357 -18.40 -1.86 14.24
CA PRO A 357 -18.24 -2.61 12.99
C PRO A 357 -17.71 -1.71 11.84
N PRO A 358 -17.27 -2.26 10.71
CA PRO A 358 -16.17 -3.22 10.58
C PRO A 358 -15.28 -2.90 9.35
N LEU A 359 -14.30 -3.78 9.12
CA LEU A 359 -13.58 -4.01 7.86
C LEU A 359 -14.31 -3.43 6.65
N SER A 360 -13.70 -2.41 6.02
CA SER A 360 -14.29 -1.86 4.81
C SER A 360 -14.23 -2.90 3.71
N THR A 361 -15.16 -2.77 2.77
CA THR A 361 -15.03 -3.59 1.58
C THR A 361 -13.81 -3.05 0.80
N ASP A 362 -13.63 -1.75 0.58
CA ASP A 362 -12.54 -1.15 -0.24
C ASP A 362 -11.10 -1.37 0.24
N GLY A 363 -10.85 -2.22 1.24
CA GLY A 363 -9.49 -2.58 1.67
C GLY A 363 -8.88 -1.55 2.61
N ARG A 364 -9.71 -0.78 3.32
CA ARG A 364 -9.32 0.14 4.39
C ARG A 364 -9.92 -0.30 5.73
N LEU A 365 -9.32 0.15 6.82
CA LEU A 365 -10.00 0.17 8.12
C LEU A 365 -10.74 1.52 8.22
N LEU A 366 -12.03 1.50 8.57
CA LEU A 366 -12.78 2.72 8.84
C LEU A 366 -12.53 3.17 10.28
N SER A 367 -12.21 4.44 10.46
CA SER A 367 -12.14 5.03 11.79
C SER A 367 -13.54 5.07 12.44
N PRO A 368 -13.68 4.79 13.74
CA PRO A 368 -14.98 4.81 14.44
C PRO A 368 -15.76 6.14 14.31
N GLU A 369 -15.05 7.24 14.07
CA GLU A 369 -15.59 8.61 13.99
C GLU A 369 -16.19 8.96 12.61
N SER A 370 -15.98 8.12 11.57
CA SER A 370 -16.45 8.38 10.20
C SER A 370 -17.97 8.24 9.98
N ARG A 371 -18.77 8.25 11.06
CA ARG A 371 -20.23 8.01 11.03
C ARG A 371 -21.11 9.26 10.97
N THR A 372 -20.56 10.46 10.91
CA THR A 372 -21.38 11.66 10.66
C THR A 372 -21.43 11.94 9.16
N ASP A 373 -22.62 11.70 8.60
CA ASP A 373 -23.12 11.94 7.23
C ASP A 373 -23.11 10.72 6.28
N ARG A 374 -24.16 9.88 6.42
CA ARG A 374 -25.09 9.52 5.32
C ARG A 374 -26.26 8.67 5.79
#